data_AF-A0A419KUM0-F1
#
_entry.id   AF-A0A419KUM0-F1
#
_cell.length_a   1.000
_cell.length_b   1.000
_cell.length_c   1.000
_cell.angle_alpha   90.00
_cell.angle_beta   90.00
_cell.angle_gamma   90.00
#
_symmetry.space_group_name_H-M   'P 1'
#
loop_
_entity.id
_entity.type
_entity.pdbx_description
1 polymer ?
#
loop_
_entity_poly.entity_id
_entity_poly.type
_entity_poly.pdbx_seq_one_letter_code
_entity_poly.pdbx_strand_id
1 'polypeptide(L)'
;MCISSFTLFVGLITIFSRYGRSIINRDTNWPFHLYCLVLIIIWIPFGFHYGIYADLYQTAYLSTKITLHIAILGLLIFFMTSALYRTFRIRSLRTAVLTFLAVVMIFLNAPYLRSYFPTAGDIAYWLLNNPQMSGARAMVLCGGIGGIILGIRILLGHEKGALRVTGGM
;
A
#
# COMPACT_ATOMS: atom_id res chain seq x y z
N MET A 1 -0.11 -2.58 -21.78
CA MET A 1 -1.51 -3.06 -21.68
C MET A 1 -1.58 -4.53 -21.28
N CYS A 2 -0.83 -5.45 -21.90
CA CYS A 2 -0.88 -6.89 -21.58
C CYS A 2 -0.45 -7.25 -20.14
N ILE A 3 0.60 -6.60 -19.62
CA ILE A 3 1.09 -6.86 -18.24
C ILE A 3 0.03 -6.46 -17.21
N SER A 4 -0.62 -5.31 -17.38
CA SER A 4 -1.66 -4.82 -16.45
C SER A 4 -2.88 -5.76 -16.42
N SER A 5 -3.32 -6.26 -17.57
CA SER A 5 -4.42 -7.23 -17.63
C SER A 5 -4.06 -8.55 -16.93
N PHE A 6 -2.82 -9.03 -17.11
CA PHE A 6 -2.33 -10.20 -16.38
C PHE A 6 -2.23 -9.97 -14.87
N THR A 7 -1.75 -8.81 -14.43
CA THR A 7 -1.70 -8.45 -13.01
C THR A 7 -3.08 -8.41 -12.39
N LEU A 8 -4.08 -7.84 -13.09
CA LEU A 8 -5.46 -7.83 -12.61
C LEU A 8 -6.02 -9.25 -12.46
N PHE A 9 -5.78 -10.11 -13.46
CA PHE A 9 -6.22 -11.49 -13.42
C PHE A 9 -5.60 -12.28 -12.25
N VAL A 10 -4.28 -12.18 -12.07
CA VAL A 10 -3.57 -12.83 -10.96
C VAL A 10 -4.02 -12.24 -9.61
N GLY A 11 -4.24 -10.94 -9.54
CA GLY A 11 -4.76 -10.26 -8.34
C GLY A 11 -6.14 -10.78 -7.95
N LEU A 12 -7.04 -10.95 -8.92
CA LEU A 12 -8.37 -11.52 -8.71
C LEU A 12 -8.28 -12.93 -8.13
N ILE A 13 -7.50 -13.82 -8.76
CA ILE A 13 -7.31 -15.21 -8.29
C ILE A 13 -6.74 -15.24 -6.87
N THR A 14 -5.78 -14.38 -6.58
CA THR A 14 -5.14 -14.32 -5.26
C THR A 14 -6.14 -13.95 -4.17
N ILE A 15 -7.01 -12.97 -4.44
CA ILE A 15 -8.05 -12.54 -3.49
C ILE A 15 -9.05 -13.67 -3.24
N PHE A 16 -9.58 -14.28 -4.31
CA PHE A 16 -10.53 -15.39 -4.18
C PHE A 16 -9.92 -16.59 -3.44
N SER A 17 -8.69 -16.98 -3.77
CA SER A 17 -8.01 -18.10 -3.12
C SER A 17 -7.76 -17.83 -1.63
N ARG A 18 -7.32 -16.60 -1.29
CA ARG A 18 -7.05 -16.21 0.10
C ARG A 18 -8.31 -16.13 0.94
N TYR A 19 -9.36 -15.47 0.44
CA TYR A 19 -10.62 -15.32 1.19
C TYR A 19 -11.37 -16.64 1.29
N GLY A 20 -11.39 -17.44 0.22
CA GLY A 20 -12.00 -18.77 0.22
C GLY A 20 -11.36 -19.69 1.26
N ARG A 21 -10.02 -19.75 1.33
CA ARG A 21 -9.33 -20.56 2.35
C ARG A 21 -9.57 -20.07 3.77
N SER A 22 -9.57 -18.75 3.99
CA SER A 22 -9.80 -18.20 5.32
C SER A 22 -11.22 -18.48 5.86
N ILE A 23 -12.20 -18.58 4.96
CA ILE A 23 -13.57 -19.01 5.29
C ILE A 23 -13.61 -20.50 5.62
N ILE A 24 -12.95 -21.34 4.84
CA ILE A 24 -12.88 -22.80 5.06
C ILE A 24 -12.17 -23.11 6.38
N ASN A 25 -11.06 -22.44 6.67
CA ASN A 25 -10.25 -22.66 7.87
C ASN A 25 -10.82 -21.98 9.13
N ARG A 26 -11.92 -21.23 9.00
CA ARG A 26 -12.56 -20.45 10.08
C ARG A 26 -11.57 -19.65 10.92
N ASP A 27 -10.73 -18.86 10.26
CA ASP A 27 -9.81 -17.95 10.95
C ASP A 27 -10.59 -16.99 11.88
N THR A 28 -9.93 -16.43 12.90
CA THR A 28 -10.54 -15.53 13.90
C THR A 28 -11.38 -14.39 13.31
N ASN A 29 -11.08 -13.94 12.09
CA ASN A 29 -11.77 -12.86 11.39
C ASN A 29 -12.56 -13.33 10.14
N TRP A 30 -12.93 -14.61 10.05
CA TRP A 30 -13.68 -15.18 8.92
C TRP A 30 -14.98 -14.42 8.54
N PRO A 31 -15.74 -13.80 9.48
CA PRO A 31 -16.97 -13.08 9.11
C PRO A 31 -16.68 -11.86 8.23
N PHE A 32 -15.58 -11.16 8.49
CA PHE A 32 -15.17 -9.99 7.69
C PHE A 32 -14.73 -10.39 6.28
N HIS A 33 -14.03 -11.52 6.14
CA HIS A 33 -13.63 -12.03 4.83
C HIS A 33 -14.85 -12.49 4.00
N LEU A 34 -15.86 -13.08 4.66
CA LEU A 34 -17.13 -13.44 4.02
C LEU A 34 -17.90 -12.19 3.57
N TYR A 35 -17.99 -11.17 4.42
CA TYR A 35 -18.64 -9.91 4.09
C TYR A 35 -18.01 -9.24 2.85
N CYS A 36 -16.67 -9.19 2.79
CA CYS A 36 -15.95 -8.65 1.64
C CYS A 36 -16.20 -9.45 0.35
N LEU A 37 -16.25 -10.79 0.42
CA LEU A 37 -16.48 -11.64 -0.75
C LEU A 37 -17.90 -11.49 -1.28
N VAL A 38 -18.89 -11.44 -0.38
CA VAL A 38 -20.30 -11.19 -0.73
C VAL A 38 -20.46 -9.81 -1.38
N LEU A 39 -19.82 -8.77 -0.84
CA LEU A 39 -19.84 -7.43 -1.44
C LEU A 39 -19.32 -7.43 -2.88
N ILE A 40 -18.20 -8.11 -3.16
CA ILE A 40 -17.65 -8.21 -4.52
C ILE A 40 -18.66 -8.85 -5.47
N ILE A 41 -19.32 -9.93 -5.04
CA ILE A 41 -20.33 -10.62 -5.85
C ILE A 41 -21.55 -9.73 -6.08
N ILE A 42 -21.98 -8.93 -5.09
CA ILE A 42 -23.12 -8.00 -5.23
C ILE A 42 -22.81 -6.86 -6.21
N TRP A 43 -21.56 -6.38 -6.25
CA TRP A 43 -21.17 -5.30 -7.15
C TRP A 43 -21.24 -5.65 -8.65
N ILE A 44 -21.11 -6.94 -9.01
CA ILE A 44 -21.16 -7.44 -10.39
C ILE A 44 -22.55 -7.26 -11.03
N PRO A 45 -23.65 -7.82 -10.47
CA PRO A 45 -25.00 -7.64 -11.02
C PRO A 45 -25.47 -6.19 -10.88
N PHE A 46 -25.02 -5.46 -9.86
CA PHE A 46 -25.36 -4.04 -9.70
C PHE A 46 -24.80 -3.20 -10.85
N GLY A 47 -23.59 -3.50 -11.32
CA GLY A 47 -22.99 -2.85 -12.50
C GLY A 47 -23.64 -3.25 -13.82
N PHE A 48 -24.09 -4.49 -13.94
CA PHE A 48 -24.78 -4.98 -15.14
C PHE A 48 -26.20 -4.41 -15.29
N HIS A 49 -26.93 -4.24 -14.18
CA HIS A 49 -28.34 -3.81 -14.22
C HIS A 49 -28.51 -2.29 -14.41
N TYR A 50 -27.73 -1.47 -13.70
CA TYR A 50 -27.87 0.00 -13.74
C TYR A 50 -26.97 0.66 -14.79
N GLY A 51 -25.93 -0.04 -15.27
CA GLY A 51 -24.94 0.52 -16.17
C GLY A 51 -23.85 1.31 -15.43
N ILE A 52 -22.62 1.23 -15.95
CA ILE A 52 -21.41 1.75 -15.30
C ILE A 52 -21.43 3.29 -15.16
N TYR A 53 -22.19 3.97 -16.02
CA TYR A 53 -22.30 5.43 -16.07
C TYR A 53 -23.53 5.99 -15.35
N ALA A 54 -24.31 5.15 -14.66
CA ALA A 54 -25.44 5.64 -13.87
C ALA A 54 -24.95 6.36 -12.61
N ASP A 55 -25.55 7.52 -12.32
CA ASP A 55 -25.16 8.39 -11.20
C ASP A 55 -25.28 7.67 -9.83
N LEU A 56 -26.32 6.83 -9.68
CA LEU A 56 -26.53 6.00 -8.49
C LEU A 56 -25.40 4.96 -8.31
N TYR A 57 -24.96 4.32 -9.40
CA TYR A 57 -23.89 3.33 -9.36
C TYR A 57 -22.55 4.00 -9.00
N GLN A 58 -22.26 5.14 -9.64
CA GLN A 58 -21.01 5.86 -9.44
C GLN A 58 -20.90 6.45 -8.03
N THR A 59 -21.98 7.03 -7.49
CA THR A 59 -22.02 7.60 -6.13
C THR A 59 -21.86 6.51 -5.06
N ALA A 60 -22.56 5.39 -5.21
CA ALA A 60 -22.42 4.26 -4.29
C ALA A 60 -20.99 3.68 -4.35
N TYR A 61 -20.43 3.54 -5.56
CA TYR A 61 -19.10 2.98 -5.77
C TYR A 61 -18.02 3.86 -5.17
N LEU A 62 -18.08 5.17 -5.42
CA LEU A 62 -17.15 6.14 -4.85
C LEU A 62 -17.23 6.17 -3.33
N SER A 63 -18.42 6.14 -2.74
CA SER A 63 -18.61 6.14 -1.29
C SER A 63 -17.95 4.91 -0.63
N THR A 64 -18.16 3.71 -1.19
CA THR A 64 -17.51 2.49 -0.69
C THR A 64 -15.99 2.55 -0.87
N LYS A 65 -15.52 2.93 -2.07
CA LYS A 65 -14.09 3.00 -2.39
C LYS A 65 -13.35 4.00 -1.49
N ILE A 66 -13.91 5.19 -1.30
CA ILE A 66 -13.31 6.26 -0.49
C ILE A 66 -13.21 5.81 0.96
N THR A 67 -14.27 5.24 1.52
CA THR A 67 -14.28 4.75 2.91
C THR A 67 -13.20 3.69 3.15
N LEU A 68 -13.09 2.71 2.25
CA LEU A 68 -12.05 1.69 2.32
C LEU A 68 -10.64 2.29 2.20
N HIS A 69 -10.47 3.25 1.30
CA HIS A 69 -9.18 3.91 1.09
C HIS A 69 -8.74 4.72 2.31
N ILE A 70 -9.66 5.46 2.94
CA ILE A 70 -9.39 6.23 4.17
C ILE A 70 -8.97 5.30 5.31
N ALA A 71 -9.61 4.14 5.46
CA ALA A 71 -9.21 3.15 6.47
C ALA A 71 -7.77 2.67 6.28
N ILE A 72 -7.37 2.37 5.04
CA ILE A 72 -5.99 1.99 4.70
C ILE A 72 -5.02 3.13 4.98
N LEU A 73 -5.37 4.36 4.58
CA LEU A 73 -4.54 5.54 4.83
C LEU A 73 -4.37 5.81 6.33
N GLY A 74 -5.42 5.67 7.13
CA GLY A 74 -5.35 5.83 8.59
C GLY A 74 -4.36 4.85 9.24
N LEU A 75 -4.45 3.57 8.86
CA LEU A 75 -3.51 2.55 9.34
C LEU A 75 -2.07 2.81 8.86
N LEU A 76 -1.91 3.24 7.62
CA LEU A 76 -0.62 3.56 7.01
C LEU A 76 0.05 4.76 7.70
N ILE A 77 -0.70 5.81 8.02
CA ILE A 77 -0.22 6.97 8.79
C ILE A 77 0.26 6.53 10.17
N PHE A 78 -0.49 5.66 10.86
CA PHE A 78 -0.09 5.12 12.17
C PHE A 78 1.24 4.37 12.09
N PHE A 79 1.39 3.45 11.12
CA PHE A 79 2.64 2.71 10.92
C PHE A 79 3.81 3.60 10.48
N MET A 80 3.58 4.56 9.59
CA MET A 80 4.59 5.52 9.17
C MET A 80 5.06 6.35 10.37
N THR A 81 4.15 6.87 11.19
CA THR A 81 4.49 7.66 12.37
C THR A 81 5.35 6.84 13.35
N SER A 82 4.99 5.58 13.60
CA SER A 82 5.77 4.67 14.44
C SER A 82 7.18 4.41 13.87
N ALA A 83 7.28 4.18 12.55
CA ALA A 83 8.55 3.96 11.88
C ALA A 83 9.44 5.22 11.88
N LEU A 84 8.85 6.40 11.67
CA LEU A 84 9.54 7.69 11.71
C LEU A 84 10.07 7.96 13.11
N TYR A 85 9.29 7.72 14.17
CA TYR A 85 9.76 7.85 15.55
C TYR A 85 10.98 6.98 15.83
N ARG A 86 10.97 5.73 15.34
CA ARG A 86 12.11 4.81 15.49
C ARG A 86 13.34 5.26 14.68
N THR A 87 13.13 5.82 13.49
CA THR A 87 14.21 6.19 12.56
C THR A 87 14.85 7.55 12.90
N PHE A 88 14.06 8.53 13.33
CA PHE A 88 14.53 9.88 13.65
C PHE A 88 14.95 10.06 15.12
N ARG A 89 14.90 9.01 15.93
CA ARG A 89 15.43 9.04 17.30
C ARG A 89 16.94 9.35 17.23
N ILE A 90 17.32 10.55 17.65
CA ILE A 90 18.69 11.04 17.58
C ILE A 90 19.56 10.18 18.51
N ARG A 91 20.39 9.33 17.91
CA ARG A 91 21.35 8.47 18.60
C ARG A 91 22.78 8.65 18.09
N SER A 92 22.95 9.30 16.94
CA SER A 92 24.23 9.52 16.29
C SER A 92 24.23 10.85 15.54
N LEU A 93 25.41 11.39 15.26
CA LEU A 93 25.59 12.60 14.47
C LEU A 93 24.94 12.46 13.07
N ARG A 94 24.99 11.26 12.49
CA ARG A 94 24.36 10.95 11.19
C ARG A 94 22.84 11.06 11.25
N THR A 95 22.21 10.53 12.30
CA THR A 95 20.76 10.63 12.51
C THR A 95 20.34 12.07 12.80
N ALA A 96 21.15 12.85 13.50
CA ALA A 96 20.88 14.26 13.77
C ALA A 96 20.80 15.09 12.47
N VAL A 97 21.73 14.86 11.53
CA VAL A 97 21.73 15.53 10.21
C VAL A 97 20.47 15.16 9.41
N LEU A 98 20.07 13.88 9.44
CA LEU A 98 18.84 13.44 8.76
C LEU A 98 17.58 14.06 9.37
N THR A 99 17.49 14.12 10.70
CA THR A 99 16.37 14.77 11.39
C THR A 99 16.34 16.27 11.08
N PHE A 100 17.49 16.93 11.04
CA PHE A 100 17.57 18.34 10.64
C PHE A 100 17.06 18.57 9.22
N LEU A 101 17.50 17.76 8.25
CA LEU A 101 17.00 17.81 6.86
C LEU A 101 15.48 17.61 6.79
N ALA A 102 14.93 16.69 7.58
CA ALA A 102 13.50 16.42 7.63
C ALA A 102 12.71 17.62 8.17
N VAL A 103 13.20 18.26 9.23
CA VAL A 103 12.59 19.48 9.79
C VAL A 103 12.62 20.63 8.77
N VAL A 104 13.78 20.85 8.14
CA VAL A 104 13.95 21.84 7.07
C VAL A 104 12.94 21.56 5.95
N MET A 105 12.76 20.31 5.55
CA MET A 105 11.75 19.90 4.55
C MET A 105 10.31 20.26 4.92
N ILE A 106 9.93 20.06 6.17
CA ILE A 106 8.59 20.42 6.67
C ILE A 106 8.39 21.94 6.57
N PHE A 107 9.40 22.73 6.92
CA PHE A 107 9.34 24.19 6.80
C PHE A 107 9.28 24.65 5.34
N LEU A 108 10.08 24.06 4.45
CA LEU A 108 10.12 24.42 3.03
C LEU A 108 8.81 24.08 2.28
N ASN A 109 8.09 23.06 2.73
CA ASN A 109 6.78 22.70 2.16
C ASN A 109 5.60 23.49 2.78
N ALA A 110 5.83 24.28 3.82
CA ALA A 110 4.76 25.03 4.47
C ALA A 110 4.27 26.17 3.55
N PRO A 111 2.96 26.23 3.20
CA PRO A 111 2.43 27.22 2.25
C PRO A 111 2.64 28.66 2.72
N TYR A 112 2.66 28.90 4.04
CA TYR A 112 2.95 30.21 4.62
C TYR A 112 4.38 30.71 4.36
N LEU A 113 5.35 29.81 4.22
CA LEU A 113 6.75 30.21 4.00
C LEU A 113 7.02 30.52 2.53
N ARG A 114 6.26 29.88 1.63
CA ARG A 114 6.40 30.03 0.18
C ARG A 114 5.99 31.41 -0.34
N SER A 115 5.11 32.12 0.38
CA SER A 115 4.73 33.49 0.03
C SER A 115 5.81 34.52 0.37
N TYR A 116 6.58 34.31 1.45
CA TYR A 116 7.67 35.21 1.86
C TYR A 116 9.02 34.87 1.22
N PHE A 117 9.28 33.58 0.94
CA PHE A 117 10.50 33.10 0.30
C PHE A 117 10.18 32.30 -0.98
N PRO A 118 10.18 32.93 -2.17
CA PRO A 118 9.88 32.24 -3.42
C PRO A 118 10.90 31.14 -3.78
N THR A 119 12.16 31.29 -3.33
CA THR A 119 13.24 30.30 -3.55
C THR A 119 13.14 29.05 -2.67
N ALA A 120 12.29 29.05 -1.63
CA ALA A 120 12.07 27.88 -0.78
C ALA A 120 11.49 26.70 -1.57
N GLY A 121 10.69 26.98 -2.61
CA GLY A 121 10.11 25.97 -3.49
C GLY A 121 11.16 25.23 -4.33
N ASP A 122 12.16 25.94 -4.84
CA ASP A 122 13.20 25.36 -5.71
C ASP A 122 14.15 24.44 -4.93
N ILE A 123 14.51 24.84 -3.71
CA ILE A 123 15.32 24.02 -2.80
C ILE A 123 14.56 22.75 -2.40
N ALA A 124 13.26 22.87 -2.13
CA ALA A 124 12.41 21.73 -1.84
C ALA A 124 12.35 20.78 -3.04
N TYR A 125 12.12 21.33 -4.24
CA TYR A 125 12.06 20.57 -5.47
C TYR A 125 13.36 19.82 -5.75
N TRP A 126 14.52 20.47 -5.60
CA TRP A 126 15.83 19.84 -5.79
C TRP A 126 16.05 18.67 -4.82
N LEU A 127 15.71 18.84 -3.54
CA LEU A 127 15.92 17.81 -2.53
C LEU A 127 14.90 16.66 -2.66
N LEU A 128 13.69 16.91 -3.17
CA LEU A 128 12.74 15.85 -3.52
C LEU A 128 13.20 15.08 -4.78
N ASN A 129 13.65 15.78 -5.81
CA ASN A 129 13.97 15.17 -7.10
C ASN A 129 15.33 14.44 -7.15
N ASN A 130 16.26 14.78 -6.26
CA ASN A 130 17.60 14.18 -6.26
C ASN A 130 17.73 13.07 -5.19
N PRO A 131 17.93 13.38 -3.89
CA PRO A 131 18.14 12.34 -2.88
C PRO A 131 16.87 11.54 -2.56
N GLN A 132 15.69 12.16 -2.46
CA GLN A 132 14.45 11.43 -2.14
C GLN A 132 14.04 10.48 -3.27
N MET A 133 14.12 10.92 -4.53
CA MET A 133 13.87 10.05 -5.70
C MET A 133 14.86 8.88 -5.79
N SER A 134 16.13 9.07 -5.44
CA SER A 134 17.11 7.97 -5.39
C SER A 134 16.69 6.90 -4.38
N GLY A 135 16.32 7.31 -3.16
CA GLY A 135 15.84 6.39 -2.12
C GLY A 135 14.54 5.67 -2.50
N ALA A 136 13.58 6.37 -3.10
CA ALA A 136 12.33 5.78 -3.55
C ALA A 136 12.56 4.71 -4.63
N ARG A 137 13.44 4.97 -5.60
CA ARG A 137 13.83 4.00 -6.63
C ARG A 137 14.55 2.79 -6.03
N ALA A 138 15.49 3.01 -5.11
CA ALA A 138 16.19 1.94 -4.41
C ALA A 138 15.21 1.03 -3.66
N MET A 139 14.20 1.59 -2.98
CA MET A 139 13.17 0.81 -2.28
C MET A 139 12.37 -0.09 -3.23
N VAL A 140 11.97 0.42 -4.40
CA VAL A 140 11.24 -0.36 -5.42
C VAL A 140 12.11 -1.48 -5.96
N LEU A 141 13.39 -1.21 -6.24
CA LEU A 141 14.34 -2.23 -6.71
C LEU A 141 14.55 -3.32 -5.66
N CYS A 142 14.81 -2.95 -4.40
CA CYS A 142 14.94 -3.90 -3.30
C CYS A 142 13.67 -4.73 -3.09
N GLY A 143 12.49 -4.11 -3.22
CA GLY A 143 11.21 -4.81 -3.15
C GLY A 143 11.04 -5.84 -4.28
N GLY A 144 11.38 -5.47 -5.51
CA GLY A 144 11.37 -6.38 -6.66
C GLY A 144 12.32 -7.56 -6.49
N ILE A 145 13.57 -7.29 -6.11
CA ILE A 145 14.59 -8.33 -5.85
C ILE A 145 14.15 -9.24 -4.70
N GLY A 146 13.63 -8.68 -3.61
CA GLY A 146 13.08 -9.45 -2.49
C GLY A 146 11.95 -10.39 -2.92
N GLY A 147 11.07 -9.92 -3.80
CA GLY A 147 10.02 -10.74 -4.40
C GLY A 147 10.56 -11.90 -5.25
N ILE A 148 11.59 -11.67 -6.06
CA ILE A 148 12.25 -12.72 -6.85
C ILE A 148 12.90 -13.76 -5.94
N ILE A 149 13.62 -13.33 -4.91
CA ILE A 149 14.26 -14.23 -3.93
C ILE A 149 13.21 -15.09 -3.23
N LEU A 150 12.08 -14.50 -2.81
CA LEU A 150 10.96 -15.23 -2.22
C LEU A 150 10.40 -16.27 -3.20
N GLY A 151 10.20 -15.90 -4.46
CA GLY A 151 9.75 -16.81 -5.52
C GLY A 151 10.70 -18.00 -5.70
N ILE A 152 12.01 -17.76 -5.76
CA ILE A 152 13.03 -18.82 -5.86
C ILE A 152 13.00 -19.72 -4.63
N ARG A 153 12.89 -19.17 -3.42
CA ARG A 153 12.80 -19.97 -2.18
C ARG A 153 11.57 -20.87 -2.14
N ILE A 154 10.45 -20.40 -2.68
CA ILE A 154 9.22 -21.20 -2.82
C ILE A 154 9.44 -22.34 -3.83
N LEU A 155 10.04 -22.06 -4.99
CA LEU A 155 10.32 -23.07 -6.02
C LEU A 155 11.30 -24.15 -5.54
N LEU A 156 12.32 -23.77 -4.76
CA LEU A 156 13.28 -24.69 -4.17
C LEU A 156 12.76 -25.40 -2.91
N GLY A 157 11.55 -25.09 -2.45
CA GLY A 157 10.94 -25.71 -1.27
C GLY A 157 11.59 -25.33 0.08
N HIS A 158 12.49 -24.34 0.10
CA HIS A 158 13.14 -23.85 1.32
C HIS A 158 12.17 -23.11 2.25
N GLU A 159 11.16 -22.46 1.69
CA GLU A 159 10.09 -21.84 2.48
C GLU A 159 8.83 -22.71 2.43
N LYS A 160 8.69 -23.56 3.45
CA LYS A 160 7.44 -24.31 3.72
C LYS A 160 6.30 -23.39 4.20
N GLY A 161 6.45 -22.06 4.21
CA GLY A 161 5.42 -21.13 4.68
C GLY A 161 4.15 -21.15 3.84
N ALA A 162 4.25 -21.47 2.55
CA ALA A 162 3.08 -21.74 1.71
C ALA A 162 2.53 -23.16 1.87
N LEU A 163 3.33 -24.11 2.37
CA LEU A 163 2.97 -25.53 2.52
C LEU A 163 2.68 -25.97 3.97
N ARG A 164 2.87 -25.11 4.98
CA ARG A 164 2.29 -25.27 6.32
C ARG A 164 0.81 -24.87 6.38
N VAL A 165 0.24 -24.42 5.27
CA VAL A 165 -1.21 -24.40 5.01
C VAL A 165 -1.71 -25.80 4.58
N THR A 166 -0.80 -26.77 4.40
CA THR A 166 -1.08 -28.16 3.97
C THR A 166 -0.49 -29.20 4.92
N GLY A 167 -0.42 -28.90 6.22
CA GLY A 167 0.12 -29.79 7.25
C GLY A 167 -0.52 -29.52 8.59
N GLY A 168 -1.83 -29.78 8.65
CA GLY A 168 -2.69 -29.58 9.81
C GLY A 168 -3.94 -30.47 9.72
N MET A 169 -3.73 -31.71 9.31
CA MET A 169 -4.39 -32.91 9.80
C MET A 169 -3.30 -33.97 9.96
#